data_AF-A0A662JQZ7-F1
#
_entry.id   AF-A0A662JQZ7-F1
#
_cell.length_a   1.000
_cell.length_b   1.000
_cell.length_c   1.000
_cell.angle_alpha   90.00
_cell.angle_beta   90.00
_cell.angle_gamma   90.00
#
_symmetry.space_group_name_H-M   'P 1'
#
loop_
_entity.id
_entity.type
_entity.pdbx_description
1 polymer ?
#
loop_
_entity_poly.entity_id
_entity_poly.type
_entity_poly.pdbx_seq_one_letter_code
_entity_poly.pdbx_strand_id
1 'polypeptide(L)'
;MKLSSPAFKNGENIPIKYTCDGENISPPLNFSNTPEKAKSLVIIMDDPDAPMGTFTHWMMWNIPANTTRLLEGENVYPQGTNDFGVTGY
;
A
#
# COMPACT_ATOMS: atom_id res chain seq x y z
N MET A 1 -4.18 -8.65 13.50
CA MET A 1 -4.03 -8.34 12.08
C MET A 1 -2.56 -8.36 11.69
N LYS A 2 -2.23 -8.81 10.48
CA LYS A 2 -0.89 -8.74 9.88
C LYS A 2 -1.02 -8.31 8.42
N LEU A 3 -0.01 -7.56 7.96
CA LEU A 3 0.20 -7.15 6.57
C LEU A 3 1.55 -7.73 6.11
N SER A 4 1.61 -8.28 4.91
CA SER A 4 2.86 -8.73 4.29
C SER A 4 2.81 -8.58 2.78
N SER A 5 3.97 -8.62 2.11
CA SER A 5 4.06 -8.73 0.66
C SER A 5 4.75 -10.04 0.28
N PRO A 6 4.32 -10.75 -0.77
CA PRO A 6 5.11 -11.84 -1.35
C PRO A 6 6.36 -11.33 -2.09
N ALA A 7 6.45 -10.03 -2.41
CA ALA A 7 7.54 -9.46 -3.18
C ALA A 7 8.79 -9.12 -2.34
N PHE A 8 8.62 -8.82 -1.05
CA PHE A 8 9.71 -8.48 -0.13
C PHE A 8 9.31 -8.76 1.32
N LYS A 9 10.30 -8.93 2.18
CA LYS A 9 10.09 -9.10 3.63
C LYS A 9 10.17 -7.75 4.34
N ASN A 10 9.66 -7.70 5.56
CA ASN A 10 9.79 -6.51 6.41
C ASN A 10 11.27 -6.13 6.63
N GLY A 11 11.61 -4.88 6.33
CA GLY A 11 12.97 -4.35 6.44
C GLY A 11 13.91 -4.69 5.28
N GLU A 12 13.45 -5.44 4.29
CA GLU A 12 14.22 -5.72 3.07
C GLU A 12 13.90 -4.70 1.98
N ASN A 13 14.75 -4.65 0.96
CA ASN A 13 14.55 -3.76 -0.19
C ASN A 13 13.27 -4.09 -0.96
N ILE A 14 12.54 -3.05 -1.33
CA ILE A 14 11.42 -3.14 -2.28
C ILE A 14 12.02 -3.34 -3.69
N PRO A 15 11.56 -4.33 -4.48
CA PRO A 15 12.05 -4.53 -5.84
C PRO A 15 11.81 -3.31 -6.72
N ILE A 16 12.78 -3.01 -7.62
CA ILE A 16 12.77 -1.85 -8.55
C ILE A 16 11.45 -1.73 -9.32
N LYS A 17 10.79 -2.86 -9.65
CA LYS A 17 9.48 -2.87 -10.31
C LYS A 17 8.45 -1.96 -9.62
N TYR A 18 8.47 -1.90 -8.29
CA TYR A 18 7.54 -1.12 -7.46
C TYR A 18 8.16 0.20 -6.99
N THR A 19 9.11 0.77 -7.72
CA THR A 19 9.67 2.10 -7.43
C THR A 19 9.55 2.99 -8.66
N CYS A 20 9.88 4.28 -8.51
CA CYS A 20 9.90 5.24 -9.61
C CYS A 20 10.97 4.92 -10.68
N ASP A 21 11.95 4.06 -10.38
CA ASP A 21 12.96 3.60 -11.33
C ASP A 21 12.46 2.43 -12.21
N GLY A 22 11.31 1.85 -11.89
CA GLY A 22 10.71 0.72 -12.59
C GLY A 22 9.34 1.03 -13.17
N GLU A 23 8.39 0.11 -12.97
CA GLU A 23 7.03 0.24 -13.50
C GLU A 23 6.16 1.18 -12.65
N ASN A 24 6.62 1.55 -11.45
CA ASN A 24 5.90 2.39 -10.49
C ASN A 24 4.46 1.90 -10.23
N ILE A 25 4.29 0.58 -10.07
CA ILE A 25 3.03 -0.03 -9.67
C ILE A 25 3.07 -0.42 -8.18
N SER A 26 1.90 -0.45 -7.53
CA SER A 26 1.81 -0.85 -6.13
C SER A 26 2.24 -2.31 -5.92
N PRO A 27 2.92 -2.64 -4.81
CA PRO A 27 3.33 -4.01 -4.53
C PRO A 27 2.13 -4.89 -4.18
N PRO A 28 2.21 -6.21 -4.40
CA PRO A 28 1.18 -7.14 -3.93
C PRO A 28 1.17 -7.16 -2.40
N LEU A 29 -0.01 -7.18 -1.79
CA LEU A 29 -0.18 -7.18 -0.34
C LEU A 29 -1.10 -8.32 0.10
N ASN A 30 -0.80 -8.91 1.25
CA ASN A 30 -1.61 -9.94 1.90
C ASN A 30 -2.04 -9.46 3.29
N PHE A 31 -3.33 -9.62 3.58
CA PHE A 31 -3.93 -9.32 4.87
C PHE A 31 -4.30 -10.62 5.57
N SER A 32 -4.02 -10.71 6.86
CA SER A 32 -4.47 -11.84 7.68
C SER A 32 -4.86 -11.40 9.08
N ASN A 33 -5.69 -12.20 9.74
CA ASN A 33 -6.14 -11.95 11.11
C ASN A 33 -6.82 -10.57 11.27
N THR A 34 -7.61 -10.17 10.27
CA THR A 34 -8.46 -8.97 10.34
C THR A 34 -9.50 -9.16 11.45
N PRO A 35 -9.70 -8.19 12.36
CA PRO A 35 -10.69 -8.33 13.43
C PRO A 35 -12.11 -8.54 12.88
N GLU A 36 -12.88 -9.46 13.47
CA GLU A 36 -14.25 -9.78 13.01
C GLU A 36 -15.19 -8.57 13.00
N LYS A 37 -14.95 -7.58 13.87
CA LYS A 37 -15.75 -6.35 13.95
C LYS A 37 -15.35 -5.30 12.91
N ALA A 38 -14.23 -5.47 12.20
CA ALA A 38 -13.79 -4.52 11.19
C ALA A 38 -14.83 -4.43 10.06
N LYS A 39 -15.10 -3.21 9.60
CA LYS A 39 -16.03 -2.94 8.49
C LYS A 39 -15.31 -2.70 7.18
N SER A 40 -14.14 -2.08 7.26
CA SER A 40 -13.25 -1.84 6.13
C SER A 40 -11.80 -1.80 6.61
N LEU A 41 -10.88 -1.84 5.64
CA LEU A 41 -9.46 -1.60 5.80
C LEU A 41 -9.05 -0.30 5.08
N VAL A 42 -7.91 0.22 5.49
CA VAL A 42 -7.21 1.36 4.87
C VAL A 42 -5.74 1.01 4.73
N ILE A 43 -5.11 1.49 3.66
CA ILE A 43 -3.67 1.46 3.42
C ILE A 43 -3.18 2.89 3.40
N ILE A 44 -2.09 3.13 4.13
CA ILE A 44 -1.31 4.36 4.08
C ILE A 44 0.15 3.90 3.97
N MET A 45 0.86 4.37 2.95
CA MET A 45 2.28 4.12 2.74
C MET A 45 3.02 5.44 2.85
N ASP A 46 3.77 5.58 3.94
CA ASP A 46 4.54 6.78 4.25
C ASP A 46 6.04 6.48 4.21
N ASP A 47 6.82 7.42 3.69
CA ASP A 47 8.26 7.51 3.81
C ASP A 47 8.61 8.60 4.85
N PRO A 48 8.93 8.22 6.09
CA PRO A 48 9.35 9.19 7.11
C PRO A 48 10.79 9.70 6.91
N ASP A 49 11.58 9.07 6.03
CA ASP A 49 12.98 9.41 5.77
C ASP A 49 13.12 10.43 4.62
N ALA A 50 12.02 10.84 4.00
CA ALA A 50 12.03 11.81 2.92
C ALA A 50 12.61 13.18 3.36
N PRO A 51 13.36 13.90 2.49
CA PRO A 51 14.15 15.06 2.89
C PRO A 51 13.37 16.23 3.51
N MET A 52 12.08 16.35 3.20
CA MET A 52 11.22 17.46 3.61
C MET A 52 10.20 17.06 4.69
N GLY A 53 10.46 15.96 5.41
CA GLY A 53 9.52 15.36 6.36
C GLY A 53 8.78 14.17 5.74
N THR A 54 7.84 13.59 6.47
CA THR A 54 7.09 12.42 6.03
C THR A 54 6.39 12.66 4.70
N PHE A 55 6.59 11.73 3.76
CA PHE A 55 6.03 11.75 2.43
C PHE A 55 5.07 10.58 2.23
N THR A 56 3.80 10.86 1.96
CA THR A 56 2.80 9.83 1.68
C THR A 56 2.86 9.43 0.21
N HIS A 57 3.25 8.19 -0.05
CA HIS A 57 3.31 7.59 -1.39
C HIS A 57 1.95 7.06 -1.86
N TRP A 58 1.17 6.46 -0.96
CA TRP A 58 -0.05 5.77 -1.36
C TRP A 58 -1.11 5.77 -0.25
N MET A 59 -2.36 6.05 -0.64
CA MET A 59 -3.53 5.94 0.23
C MET A 59 -4.67 5.25 -0.50
N MET A 60 -5.31 4.28 0.17
CA MET A 60 -6.49 3.58 -0.32
C MET A 60 -7.40 3.19 0.84
N TRP A 61 -8.71 3.43 0.74
CA TRP A 61 -9.67 3.17 1.83
C TRP A 61 -10.96 2.50 1.34
N ASN A 62 -11.84 2.18 2.29
CA ASN A 62 -13.06 1.42 2.04
C ASN A 62 -12.82 0.03 1.42
N ILE A 63 -11.63 -0.54 1.65
CA ILE A 63 -11.32 -1.91 1.27
C ILE A 63 -12.21 -2.84 2.13
N PRO A 64 -12.95 -3.80 1.57
CA PRO A 64 -13.75 -4.74 2.35
C PRO A 64 -12.94 -5.44 3.44
N ALA A 65 -13.50 -5.58 4.64
CA ALA A 65 -12.78 -6.19 5.76
C ALA A 65 -12.41 -7.67 5.55
N ASN A 66 -13.09 -8.36 4.63
CA ASN A 66 -12.79 -9.74 4.24
C ASN A 66 -11.75 -9.85 3.11
N THR A 67 -11.22 -8.73 2.60
CA THR A 67 -10.13 -8.74 1.63
C THR A 67 -8.90 -9.41 2.24
N THR A 68 -8.41 -10.46 1.58
CA THR A 68 -7.23 -11.21 2.03
C THR A 68 -5.97 -10.85 1.27
N ARG A 69 -6.11 -10.22 0.10
CA ARG A 69 -4.97 -9.76 -0.72
C ARG A 69 -5.34 -8.62 -1.64
N LEU A 70 -4.33 -7.89 -2.07
CA LEU A 70 -4.31 -7.03 -3.24
C LEU A 70 -3.21 -7.52 -4.18
N LEU A 71 -3.53 -7.62 -5.47
CA LEU A 71 -2.56 -7.88 -6.52
C LEU A 71 -1.68 -6.64 -6.73
N GLU A 72 -0.52 -6.85 -7.34
CA GLU A 72 0.33 -5.74 -7.78
C GLU A 72 -0.44 -4.82 -8.74
N GLY A 73 -0.30 -3.50 -8.57
CA GLY A 73 -0.98 -2.49 -9.38
C GLY A 73 -2.52 -2.50 -9.27
N GLU A 74 -3.10 -3.24 -8.33
CA GLU A 74 -4.56 -3.31 -8.18
C GLU A 74 -5.13 -1.97 -7.70
N ASN A 75 -6.06 -1.41 -8.47
CA ASN A 75 -6.71 -0.13 -8.23
C ASN A 75 -8.24 -0.28 -8.35
N VAL A 76 -8.84 -0.97 -7.38
CA VAL A 76 -10.28 -1.28 -7.38
C VAL A 76 -11.06 -0.60 -6.26
N TYR A 77 -10.37 0.07 -5.33
CA TYR A 77 -10.96 0.78 -4.19
C TYR A 77 -10.61 2.28 -4.23
N PRO A 78 -11.41 3.15 -3.60
CA PRO A 78 -11.13 4.58 -3.55
C PRO A 78 -9.72 4.90 -3.04
N GLN A 79 -9.04 5.80 -3.75
CA GLN A 79 -7.67 6.22 -3.47
C GLN A 79 -7.56 7.71 -3.22
N GLY A 80 -6.54 8.11 -2.46
CA GLY A 80 -6.24 9.51 -2.15
C GLY A 80 -5.25 10.12 -3.11
N THR A 81 -5.16 11.46 -3.07
CA THR A 81 -4.05 12.20 -3.66
C THR A 81 -2.84 12.11 -2.75
N ASN A 82 -1.74 11.57 -3.27
CA ASN A 82 -0.47 11.43 -2.57
C ASN A 82 0.35 12.74 -2.64
N ASP A 83 1.54 12.76 -2.03
CA ASP A 83 2.36 13.98 -1.97
C ASP A 83 3.06 14.33 -3.30
N PHE A 84 2.99 13.45 -4.31
CA PHE A 84 3.31 13.81 -5.70
C PHE A 84 2.19 14.62 -6.38
N GLY A 85 1.03 14.77 -5.73
CA GLY A 85 -0.14 15.44 -6.30
C GLY A 85 -0.95 14.54 -7.26
N VAL A 86 -0.71 13.23 -7.26
CA VAL A 86 -1.44 12.27 -8.10
C VAL A 86 -2.34 11.37 -7.26
N THR A 87 -3.42 10.85 -7.86
CA THR A 87 -4.30 9.91 -7.16
C THR A 87 -3.79 8.49 -7.33
N GLY A 88 -3.60 7.79 -6.22
CA GLY A 88 -3.13 6.42 -6.18
C GLY A 88 -1.69 6.29 -5.70
N TYR A 89 -1.00 5.27 -6.22
CA TYR A 89 0.40 4.97 -5.93
C TYR A 89 1.32 5.86 -6.76
#